data_AF-A0A158KQ95-F1
#
_entry.id   AF-A0A158KQ95-F1
#
_cell.length_a   1.000
_cell.length_b   1.000
_cell.length_c   1.000
_cell.angle_alpha   90.00
_cell.angle_beta   90.00
_cell.angle_gamma   90.00
#
_symmetry.space_group_name_H-M   'P 1'
#
loop_
_entity.id
_entity.type
_entity.pdbx_description
1 polymer ?
#
loop_
_entity_poly.entity_id
_entity_poly.type
_entity_poly.pdbx_seq_one_letter_code
_entity_poly.pdbx_strand_id
1 'polypeptide(L)'
;MLPLSSASARQMIAETRCYELLKGHRGQPACDIDALVDTLVKLSEFVGHHAAHIDEPEINPLAVRPQGQGVAALDAILSYRGSDLFAG
;
A
#
# COMPACT_ATOMS: atom_id res chain seq x y z
N MET A 1 8.65 -6.93 9.03
CA MET A 1 7.82 -7.06 10.25
C MET A 1 6.82 -5.91 10.22
N LEU A 2 5.53 -6.21 10.39
CA LEU A 2 4.46 -5.21 10.52
C LEU A 2 4.35 -4.82 12.01
N PRO A 3 3.90 -3.60 12.35
CA PRO A 3 3.51 -2.52 11.43
C PRO A 3 4.71 -1.80 10.79
N LEU A 4 4.52 -1.28 9.57
CA LEU A 4 5.48 -0.43 8.87
C LEU A 4 5.50 0.96 9.52
N SER A 5 6.70 1.47 9.78
CA SER A 5 6.89 2.89 10.09
C SER A 5 6.88 3.72 8.81
N SER A 6 6.54 5.01 8.90
CA SER A 6 6.64 5.92 7.75
C SER A 6 8.05 6.00 7.18
N ALA A 7 9.09 5.90 8.03
CA ALA A 7 10.49 5.88 7.59
C ALA A 7 10.81 4.63 6.76
N SER A 8 10.39 3.46 7.24
CA SER A 8 10.55 2.19 6.52
C SER A 8 9.77 2.19 5.20
N ALA A 9 8.53 2.69 5.20
CA ALA A 9 7.73 2.79 3.98
C ALA A 9 8.37 3.73 2.94
N ARG A 10 8.92 4.88 3.36
CA ARG A 10 9.67 5.78 2.47
C ARG A 10 10.89 5.09 1.88
N GLN A 11 11.64 4.35 2.70
CA GLN A 11 12.81 3.61 2.22
C GLN A 11 12.39 2.56 1.19
N MET A 12 11.36 1.76 1.48
CA MET A 12 10.84 0.75 0.55
C MET A 12 10.40 1.36 -0.79
N ILE A 13 9.72 2.52 -0.76
CA ILE A 13 9.34 3.25 -1.98
C ILE A 13 10.59 3.70 -2.75
N ALA A 14 11.59 4.26 -2.06
CA ALA A 14 12.82 4.76 -2.68
C ALA A 14 13.67 3.66 -3.34
N GLU A 15 13.58 2.42 -2.85
CA GLU A 15 14.25 1.24 -3.41
C GLU A 15 13.58 0.71 -4.69
N THR A 16 12.36 1.18 -5.01
CA THR A 16 11.67 0.75 -6.25
C THR A 16 12.28 1.39 -7.50
N ARG A 17 12.27 0.64 -8.61
CA ARG A 17 12.70 1.17 -9.92
C ARG A 17 11.84 2.34 -10.42
N CYS A 18 10.61 2.46 -9.93
CA CYS A 18 9.67 3.53 -10.34
C CYS A 18 9.78 4.79 -9.48
N TYR A 19 10.62 4.81 -8.44
CA TYR A 19 10.76 5.97 -7.57
C TYR A 19 11.09 7.27 -8.32
N GLU A 20 11.97 7.20 -9.32
CA GLU A 20 12.29 8.36 -10.17
C GLU A 20 11.08 8.87 -10.95
N LEU A 21 10.16 7.99 -11.36
CA LEU A 21 8.91 8.39 -12.02
C LEU A 21 7.93 9.05 -11.04
N LEU A 22 7.89 8.58 -9.79
CA LEU A 22 7.05 9.18 -8.74
C LEU A 22 7.49 10.61 -8.38
N LYS A 23 8.76 10.95 -8.56
CA LYS A 23 9.26 12.33 -8.38
C LYS A 23 8.90 13.27 -9.54
N GLY A 24 8.19 12.77 -10.55
CA GLY A 24 7.83 13.50 -11.77
C GLY A 24 8.89 13.33 -12.86
N HIS A 25 8.46 13.29 -14.12
CA HIS A 25 9.35 13.19 -15.28
C HIS A 25 8.80 13.97 -16.47
N ARG A 26 9.69 14.59 -17.28
CA ARG A 26 9.36 15.25 -18.57
C ARG A 26 8.08 16.11 -18.53
N GLY A 27 7.99 17.04 -17.58
CA GLY A 27 6.87 17.98 -17.47
C GLY A 27 5.64 17.45 -16.73
N GLN A 28 5.66 16.19 -16.29
CA GLN A 28 4.64 15.66 -15.38
C GLN A 28 4.91 16.12 -13.94
N PRO A 29 3.88 16.46 -13.16
CA PRO A 29 4.04 16.79 -11.74
C PRO A 29 4.52 15.57 -10.95
N ALA A 30 5.16 15.82 -9.81
CA ALA A 30 5.47 14.77 -8.85
C ALA A 30 4.18 14.13 -8.32
N CYS A 31 4.24 12.82 -8.09
CA CYS A 31 3.19 12.06 -7.44
C CYS A 31 3.15 12.36 -5.93
N ASP A 32 2.02 12.07 -5.30
CA ASP A 32 1.80 12.24 -3.87
C ASP A 32 2.44 11.10 -3.06
N ILE A 33 3.77 11.17 -2.93
CA ILE A 33 4.58 10.17 -2.20
C ILE A 33 4.20 10.14 -0.71
N ASP A 34 3.82 11.27 -0.13
CA ASP A 34 3.42 11.33 1.28
C ASP A 34 2.12 10.57 1.52
N ALA A 35 1.14 10.72 0.62
CA ALA A 35 -0.08 9.92 0.67
C ALA A 35 0.16 8.43 0.39
N LEU A 36 1.13 8.09 -0.46
CA LEU A 36 1.54 6.69 -0.67
C LEU A 36 2.13 6.09 0.61
N VAL A 37 3.01 6.82 1.30
CA VAL A 37 3.58 6.40 2.59
C VAL A 37 2.49 6.18 3.62
N ASP A 38 1.57 7.15 3.78
CA ASP A 38 0.44 7.05 4.70
C ASP A 38 -0.46 5.84 4.37
N THR A 39 -0.72 5.59 3.08
CA THR A 39 -1.48 4.42 2.62
C THR A 39 -0.81 3.10 3.01
N LEU A 40 0.51 2.98 2.80
CA LEU A 40 1.26 1.77 3.16
C LEU A 40 1.30 1.53 4.68
N VAL A 41 1.45 2.59 5.47
CA VAL A 41 1.43 2.50 6.94
C VAL A 41 0.05 2.03 7.41
N LYS A 42 -1.03 2.67 6.94
CA LYS A 42 -2.41 2.30 7.30
C LYS A 42 -2.76 0.87 6.88
N LEU A 43 -2.37 0.45 5.67
CA LEU A 43 -2.56 -0.93 5.22
C LEU A 43 -1.79 -1.90 6.12
N SER A 44 -0.55 -1.58 6.44
CA SER A 44 0.26 -2.39 7.34
C SER A 44 -0.34 -2.50 8.75
N GLU A 45 -0.90 -1.41 9.28
CA GLU A 45 -1.59 -1.42 10.56
C GLU A 45 -2.85 -2.29 10.48
N PHE A 46 -3.68 -2.12 9.45
CA PHE A 46 -4.86 -2.93 9.21
C PHE A 46 -4.53 -4.43 9.17
N VAL A 47 -3.55 -4.82 8.36
CA VAL A 47 -3.12 -6.21 8.26
C VAL A 47 -2.55 -6.72 9.58
N GLY A 48 -1.77 -5.90 10.30
CA GLY A 48 -1.25 -6.24 11.62
C GLY A 48 -2.36 -6.53 12.64
N HIS A 49 -3.42 -5.71 12.68
CA HIS A 49 -4.56 -5.90 13.58
C HIS A 49 -5.38 -7.15 13.24
N HIS A 50 -5.37 -7.59 11.99
CA HIS A 50 -6.16 -8.72 11.50
C HIS A 50 -5.29 -9.93 11.09
N ALA A 51 -4.04 -9.99 11.55
CA ALA A 51 -3.05 -10.97 11.09
C ALA A 51 -3.47 -12.44 11.32
N ALA A 52 -4.37 -12.71 12.27
CA ALA A 52 -4.91 -14.05 12.51
C ALA A 52 -5.91 -14.51 11.43
N HIS A 53 -6.48 -13.57 10.67
CA HIS A 53 -7.59 -13.83 9.74
C HIS A 53 -7.25 -13.49 8.29
N ILE A 54 -6.38 -12.51 8.06
CA ILE A 54 -5.93 -12.16 6.71
C ILE A 54 -4.81 -13.11 6.30
N ASP A 55 -4.90 -13.65 5.09
CA ASP A 55 -3.85 -14.49 4.50
C ASP A 55 -2.97 -13.65 3.58
N GLU A 56 -3.55 -13.05 2.55
CA GLU A 56 -2.83 -12.21 1.59
C GLU A 56 -3.68 -11.00 1.17
N PRO A 57 -3.22 -9.77 1.50
CA PRO A 57 -3.78 -8.54 0.97
C PRO A 57 -2.98 -8.07 -0.27
N GLU A 58 -3.66 -7.87 -1.40
CA GLU A 58 -3.07 -7.31 -2.61
C GLU A 58 -3.84 -6.06 -3.05
N ILE A 59 -3.12 -4.99 -3.39
CA ILE A 59 -3.69 -3.82 -4.05
C ILE A 59 -2.95 -3.62 -5.37
N ASN A 60 -3.63 -3.88 -6.48
CA ASN A 60 -3.08 -3.73 -7.81
C ASN A 60 -4.22 -3.63 -8.83
N PRO A 61 -4.44 -2.47 -9.48
CA PRO A 61 -3.56 -1.30 -9.50
C PRO A 61 -3.77 -0.33 -8.32
N LEU A 62 -2.67 0.25 -7.86
CA LEU A 62 -2.65 1.40 -6.94
C LEU A 62 -2.21 2.66 -7.70
N ALA A 63 -3.10 3.63 -7.87
CA ALA A 63 -2.82 4.89 -8.56
C ALA A 63 -2.33 5.95 -7.57
N VAL A 64 -1.10 6.43 -7.76
CA VAL A 64 -0.53 7.57 -7.02
C VAL A 64 -0.70 8.82 -7.86
N ARG A 65 -1.61 9.70 -7.45
CA ARG A 65 -1.98 10.90 -8.22
C ARG A 65 -0.97 12.03 -7.97
N PRO A 66 -1.01 13.15 -8.71
CA PRO A 66 -0.14 14.29 -8.46
C PRO A 66 -0.20 14.76 -7.00
N GLN A 67 0.88 15.39 -6.54
CA GLN A 67 1.00 15.90 -5.18
C GLN A 67 -0.24 16.70 -4.72
N GLY A 68 -0.74 16.39 -3.53
CA GLY A 68 -1.95 17.00 -2.96
C GLY A 68 -3.25 16.32 -3.41
N GLN A 69 -3.18 15.35 -4.32
CA GLN A 69 -4.34 14.59 -4.79
C GLN A 69 -4.37 13.18 -4.19
N GLY A 70 -3.36 12.73 -3.45
CA GLY A 70 -3.40 11.45 -2.76
C GLY A 70 -3.38 10.20 -3.65
N VAL A 71 -3.89 9.09 -3.11
CA VAL A 71 -3.79 7.74 -3.70
C VAL A 71 -5.18 7.14 -3.88
N ALA A 72 -5.35 6.31 -4.92
CA ALA A 72 -6.56 5.53 -5.15
C ALA A 72 -6.21 4.06 -5.43
N ALA A 73 -6.77 3.15 -4.64
CA ALA A 73 -6.82 1.73 -5.00
C ALA A 73 -7.89 1.57 -6.10
N LEU A 74 -7.48 1.10 -7.28
CA LEU A 74 -8.40 0.85 -8.38
C LEU A 74 -8.98 -0.55 -8.32
N ASP A 75 -8.23 -1.49 -7.74
CA ASP A 75 -8.64 -2.85 -7.45
C ASP A 75 -7.90 -3.36 -6.21
N ALA A 76 -8.50 -4.30 -5.49
CA ALA A 76 -7.92 -4.92 -4.31
C ALA A 76 -8.50 -6.32 -4.07
N ILE A 77 -7.61 -7.25 -3.71
CA ILE A 77 -7.97 -8.61 -3.30
C ILE A 77 -7.61 -8.77 -1.83
N LEU A 78 -8.54 -9.32 -1.05
CA LEU A 78 -8.32 -9.66 0.35
C LEU A 78 -8.75 -11.09 0.60
N SER A 79 -7.77 -11.96 0.81
CA SER A 79 -8.00 -13.36 1.14
C SER A 79 -8.03 -13.54 2.66
N TYR A 80 -9.05 -14.25 3.15
CA TYR A 80 -9.17 -14.62 4.56
C TYR A 80 -8.85 -16.10 4.76
N ARG A 81 -8.21 -16.42 5.88
CA ARG A 81 -8.09 -17.80 6.35
C ARG A 81 -9.47 -18.29 6.74
N GLY A 82 -9.98 -19.29 6.03
CA GLY A 82 -11.18 -19.99 6.45
C GLY A 82 -10.93 -20.62 7.81
N SER A 83 -11.64 -20.17 8.86
CA SER A 83 -12.01 -21.09 9.93
C SER A 83 -12.91 -22.16 9.32
N ASP A 84 -12.87 -23.39 9.84
CA ASP A 84 -13.78 -24.49 9.52
C ASP A 84 -15.27 -24.09 9.64
N LEU A 85 -15.79 -23.31 8.70
CA LEU A 85 -17.18 -22.84 8.65
C LEU A 85 -18.12 -23.90 8.05
N PHE A 86 -17.58 -25.07 7.69
CA PHE A 86 -18.33 -26.22 7.16
C PHE A 86 -18.01 -27.53 7.88
N ALA A 87 -17.35 -27.50 9.04
CA ALA A 87 -17.30 -28.65 9.93
C ALA A 87 -18.55 -28.65 10.84
N GLY A 88 -19.70 -28.93 10.23
CA GLY A 88 -20.99 -29.10 10.89
C GLY A 88 -21.80 -30.15 10.15
#